data_AF-A0A9P4IVU0-F1
#
_entry.id   AF-A0A9P4IVU0-F1
#
_cell.length_a   1.000
_cell.length_b   1.000
_cell.length_c   1.000
_cell.angle_alpha   90.00
_cell.angle_beta   90.00
_cell.angle_gamma   90.00
#
_symmetry.space_group_name_H-M   'P 1'
#
loop_
_entity.id
_entity.type
_entity.pdbx_description
1 polymer ?
#
loop_
_entity_poly.entity_id
_entity_poly.type
_entity_poly.pdbx_seq_one_letter_code
_entity_poly.pdbx_strand_id
1 'polypeptide(L)'
;MGELVKDALMLRNMGDASLFNYNEGNSQQDLPPIAEYFYLDIFTHEMDRLFSSSACTRLLRRSPHLCQIPDPSGRSARNSAVSPHQETGLERQPVHSAANFAHSSRPSTRGSNVTLMTTTPDKVSTEVRLGTHCWDIETQEGHSDGASGGIKQT
;
A
#
# COMPACT_ATOMS: atom_id res chain seq x y z
N MET A 1 15.12 -8.67 8.78
CA MET A 1 14.10 -9.62 8.25
C MET A 1 13.48 -10.51 9.32
N GLY A 2 14.26 -11.06 10.28
CA GLY A 2 13.75 -12.02 11.25
C GLY A 2 12.60 -11.54 12.16
N GLU A 3 12.54 -10.24 12.50
CA GLU A 3 11.45 -9.68 13.31
C GLU A 3 10.16 -9.51 12.49
N LEU A 4 10.24 -8.91 11.29
CA LEU A 4 9.08 -8.74 10.41
C LEU A 4 8.37 -10.06 10.10
N VAL A 5 9.11 -11.15 9.90
CA VAL A 5 8.52 -12.48 9.64
C VAL A 5 7.79 -13.01 10.88
N LYS A 6 8.33 -12.81 12.08
CA LYS A 6 7.67 -13.23 13.32
C LYS A 6 6.38 -12.45 13.54
N ASP A 7 6.41 -11.15 13.32
CA ASP A 7 5.24 -10.28 13.42
C ASP A 7 4.18 -10.69 12.39
N ALA A 8 4.57 -10.96 11.15
CA ALA A 8 3.65 -11.42 10.10
C ALA A 8 2.95 -12.74 10.48
N LEU A 9 3.71 -13.68 11.07
CA LEU A 9 3.15 -14.95 11.57
C LEU A 9 2.25 -14.74 12.79
N MET A 10 2.58 -13.79 13.67
CA MET A 10 1.74 -13.42 14.80
C MET A 10 0.42 -12.82 14.32
N LEU A 11 0.46 -11.84 13.41
CA LEU A 11 -0.71 -11.23 12.77
C LEU A 11 -1.60 -12.28 12.13
N ARG A 12 -1.02 -13.20 11.34
CA ARG A 12 -1.77 -14.31 10.76
C ARG A 12 -2.49 -15.16 11.82
N ASN A 13 -1.80 -15.52 12.89
CA ASN A 13 -2.36 -16.39 13.93
C ASN A 13 -3.47 -15.70 14.75
N MET A 14 -3.64 -14.38 14.63
CA MET A 14 -4.75 -13.65 15.26
C MET A 14 -6.07 -13.72 14.47
N GLY A 15 -6.05 -14.20 13.21
CA GLY A 15 -7.25 -14.30 12.35
C GLY A 15 -8.02 -12.98 12.28
N ASP A 16 -9.32 -13.03 12.55
CA ASP A 16 -10.24 -11.88 12.60
C ASP A 16 -9.81 -10.73 13.53
N ALA A 17 -8.95 -11.00 14.53
CA ALA A 17 -8.45 -9.95 15.42
C ALA A 17 -7.27 -9.15 14.81
N SER A 18 -6.74 -9.57 13.66
CA SER A 18 -5.68 -8.87 12.93
C SER A 18 -6.25 -7.83 11.97
N LEU A 19 -5.45 -6.80 11.67
CA LEU A 19 -5.73 -5.89 10.56
C LEU A 19 -5.29 -6.54 9.24
N PHE A 20 -6.22 -6.67 8.31
CA PHE A 20 -5.95 -7.22 6.98
C PHE A 20 -6.72 -6.46 5.89
N ASN A 21 -6.20 -6.54 4.66
CA ASN A 21 -6.82 -5.94 3.49
C ASN A 21 -7.62 -7.01 2.75
N TYR A 22 -8.95 -6.93 2.80
CA TYR A 22 -9.91 -7.81 2.12
C TYR A 22 -9.89 -9.29 2.55
N ASN A 23 -8.72 -9.91 2.72
CA ASN A 23 -8.57 -11.29 3.19
C ASN A 23 -7.40 -11.39 4.18
N GLU A 24 -7.46 -12.40 5.07
CA GLU A 24 -6.43 -12.67 6.10
C GLU A 24 -5.04 -12.90 5.51
N GLY A 25 -4.99 -13.30 4.23
CA GLY A 25 -3.75 -13.53 3.51
C GLY A 25 -2.97 -12.26 3.17
N ASN A 26 -3.54 -11.07 3.38
CA ASN A 26 -2.88 -9.79 3.18
C ASN A 26 -2.97 -8.90 4.43
N SER A 27 -2.11 -9.17 5.42
CA SER A 27 -2.07 -8.45 6.69
C SER A 27 -1.49 -7.04 6.53
N GLN A 28 -2.04 -6.08 7.28
CA GLN A 28 -1.45 -4.75 7.43
C GLN A 28 -0.35 -4.81 8.49
N GLN A 29 0.89 -4.51 8.11
CA GLN A 29 2.04 -4.58 9.01
C GLN A 29 3.00 -3.42 8.81
N ASP A 30 3.15 -2.57 9.82
CA ASP A 30 4.16 -1.52 9.81
C ASP A 30 5.58 -2.11 9.95
N LEU A 31 6.56 -1.52 9.26
CA LEU A 31 7.98 -1.67 9.62
C LEU A 31 8.20 -1.18 11.05
N PRO A 32 9.09 -1.85 11.80
CA PRO A 32 9.45 -1.43 13.14
C PRO A 32 9.98 0.01 13.15
N PRO A 33 9.48 0.88 14.05
CA PRO A 33 9.86 2.28 14.14
C PRO A 33 11.19 2.45 14.89
N ILE A 34 12.20 1.68 14.51
CA ILE A 34 13.53 1.73 15.14
C ILE A 34 14.52 2.44 14.22
N ALA A 35 15.33 3.31 14.83
CA ALA A 35 16.22 4.20 14.10
C ALA A 35 17.23 3.43 13.24
N GLU A 36 17.66 2.24 13.68
CA GLU A 36 18.60 1.41 12.93
C GLU A 36 18.06 0.92 11.58
N TYR A 37 16.72 0.87 11.41
CA TYR A 37 16.08 0.48 10.15
C TYR A 37 15.49 1.68 9.39
N PHE A 38 15.73 2.90 9.86
CA PHE A 38 15.33 4.11 9.18
C PHE A 38 16.37 4.52 8.14
N TYR A 39 16.17 4.09 6.90
CA TYR A 39 17.01 4.48 5.77
C TYR A 39 16.36 5.65 5.02
N LEU A 40 16.96 6.83 5.11
CA LEU A 40 16.44 8.05 4.49
C LEU A 40 16.20 7.88 2.97
N ASP A 41 17.10 7.15 2.29
CA ASP A 41 17.02 6.90 0.86
C ASP A 41 15.75 6.14 0.43
N ILE A 42 15.11 5.40 1.32
CA ILE A 42 13.81 4.75 1.03
C ILE A 42 12.70 5.81 0.90
N PHE A 43 12.77 6.87 1.70
CA PHE A 43 11.74 7.92 1.77
C PHE A 43 12.04 9.09 0.83
N THR A 44 13.30 9.31 0.49
CA THR A 44 13.74 10.45 -0.32
C THR A 44 14.48 10.04 -1.59
N HIS A 45 14.23 8.82 -2.08
CA HIS A 45 14.89 8.29 -3.27
C HIS A 45 14.84 9.31 -4.43
N GLU A 46 16.00 9.64 -4.98
CA GLU A 46 16.14 10.75 -5.94
C GLU A 46 15.22 10.58 -7.15
N MET A 47 15.18 9.38 -7.74
CA MET A 47 14.31 9.11 -8.88
C MET A 47 12.84 9.30 -8.52
N ASP A 48 12.42 8.88 -7.32
CA ASP A 48 11.01 8.99 -6.97
C ASP A 48 10.62 10.45 -6.71
N ARG A 49 11.53 11.23 -6.12
CA ARG A 49 11.39 12.68 -5.98
C ARG A 49 11.34 13.37 -7.34
N LEU A 50 12.20 13.00 -8.29
CA LEU A 50 12.22 13.57 -9.64
C LEU A 50 10.93 13.26 -10.40
N PHE A 51 10.48 12.00 -10.40
CA PHE A 51 9.23 11.62 -11.04
C PHE A 51 8.03 12.31 -10.41
N SER A 52 7.96 12.33 -9.08
CA SER A 52 6.85 12.97 -8.35
C SER A 52 6.86 14.48 -8.54
N SER A 53 8.02 15.14 -8.52
CA SER A 53 8.11 16.57 -8.81
C SER A 53 7.74 16.86 -10.26
N SER A 54 8.22 16.09 -11.23
CA SER A 54 7.87 16.27 -12.65
C SER A 54 6.36 16.14 -12.86
N ALA A 55 5.75 15.07 -12.34
CA ALA A 55 4.32 14.83 -12.43
C ALA A 55 3.51 15.91 -11.71
N CYS A 56 3.80 16.21 -10.43
CA CYS A 56 3.05 17.19 -9.65
C CYS A 56 3.24 18.62 -10.15
N THR A 57 4.46 19.04 -10.48
CA THR A 57 4.70 20.41 -10.97
C THR A 57 4.07 20.61 -12.34
N ARG A 58 4.18 19.62 -13.25
CA ARG A 58 3.67 19.75 -14.63
C ARG A 58 2.15 19.56 -14.74
N LEU A 59 1.57 18.66 -13.94
CA LEU A 59 0.13 18.34 -14.02
C LEU A 59 -0.71 19.11 -13.00
N LEU A 60 -0.16 19.41 -11.83
CA LEU A 60 -0.93 19.93 -10.69
C LEU A 60 -0.52 21.34 -10.26
N ARG A 61 0.61 21.86 -10.75
CA ARG A 61 1.22 23.13 -10.30
C ARG A 61 1.34 23.21 -8.76
N ARG A 62 1.62 22.07 -8.14
CA ARG A 62 1.79 21.91 -6.69
C ARG A 62 3.12 21.23 -6.39
N SER A 63 3.68 21.53 -5.22
CA SER A 63 4.81 20.77 -4.69
C SER A 63 4.31 19.42 -4.18
N PRO A 64 4.98 18.31 -4.51
CA PRO A 64 4.66 17.02 -3.90
C PRO A 64 4.96 17.10 -2.40
N HIS A 65 4.03 16.59 -1.60
CA HIS A 65 4.24 16.37 -0.17
C HIS A 65 4.09 14.89 0.11
N LEU A 66 4.99 14.35 0.92
CA LEU A 66 4.95 12.96 1.34
C LEU A 66 3.99 12.85 2.54
N CYS A 67 2.78 12.36 2.29
CA CYS A 67 1.69 12.34 3.27
C CYS A 67 1.57 11.03 4.08
N GLN A 68 2.26 9.97 3.65
CA GLN A 68 2.29 8.66 4.31
C GLN A 68 3.72 8.30 4.74
N ILE A 69 4.37 9.22 5.45
CA ILE A 69 5.57 8.91 6.24
C ILE A 69 5.09 8.36 7.59
N PRO A 70 5.81 7.41 8.21
CA PRO A 70 5.66 7.22 9.64
C PRO A 70 5.80 8.57 10.34
N ASP A 71 4.71 9.05 10.95
CA ASP A 71 4.82 10.03 12.01
C ASP A 71 5.58 9.39 13.20
N PRO A 72 5.82 10.08 14.32
CA PRO A 72 6.37 9.45 15.52
C PRO A 72 5.55 8.24 16.03
N SER A 73 4.36 7.99 15.47
CA SER A 73 3.51 6.80 15.71
C SER A 73 3.69 5.67 14.67
N GLY A 74 4.62 5.80 13.70
CA GLY A 74 5.14 4.67 12.92
C GLY A 74 4.28 4.21 11.73
N ARG A 75 3.19 4.91 11.39
CA ARG A 75 2.25 4.42 10.37
C ARG A 75 2.75 4.65 8.96
N SER A 76 3.02 3.56 8.25
CA SER A 76 3.17 3.55 6.79
C SER A 76 2.42 2.32 6.29
N ALA A 77 1.33 2.52 5.55
CA ALA A 77 0.50 1.45 5.04
C ALA A 77 1.36 0.42 4.30
N ARG A 78 1.50 -0.77 4.89
CA ARG A 78 2.42 -1.81 4.45
C ARG A 78 1.71 -3.15 4.50
N ASN A 79 2.00 -3.95 3.49
CA ASN A 79 1.28 -5.18 3.19
C ASN A 79 2.22 -6.36 3.37
N SER A 80 1.82 -7.30 4.22
CA SER A 80 2.46 -8.60 4.36
C SER A 80 1.52 -9.65 3.81
N ALA A 81 1.92 -10.25 2.69
CA ALA A 81 1.15 -11.31 2.09
C ALA A 81 1.67 -12.67 2.57
N VAL A 82 0.85 -13.34 3.36
CA VAL A 82 1.16 -14.59 4.07
C VAL A 82 0.00 -15.55 3.81
N SER A 83 0.28 -16.81 3.48
CA SER A 83 -0.79 -17.80 3.36
C SER A 83 -1.51 -17.95 4.71
N PRO A 84 -2.86 -17.82 4.75
CA PRO A 84 -3.63 -17.75 5.99
C PRO A 84 -3.63 -19.08 6.77
N HIS A 85 -3.53 -20.22 6.08
CA HIS A 85 -3.36 -21.54 6.69
C HIS A 85 -2.29 -22.35 5.94
N GLN A 86 -1.58 -23.26 6.62
CA GLN A 86 -0.58 -24.13 5.96
C GLN A 86 -1.16 -24.97 4.81
N GLU A 87 -2.48 -25.15 4.79
CA GLU A 87 -3.22 -25.97 3.81
C GLU A 87 -4.01 -25.14 2.80
N THR A 88 -4.20 -23.84 3.01
CA THR A 88 -4.92 -22.97 2.07
C THR A 88 -3.95 -22.04 1.33
N GLY A 89 -4.11 -21.98 0.00
CA GLY A 89 -3.34 -21.08 -0.85
C GLY A 89 -3.63 -19.60 -0.55
N LEU A 90 -2.84 -18.72 -1.16
CA LEU A 90 -3.13 -17.28 -1.12
C LEU A 90 -4.45 -16.99 -1.85
N GLU A 91 -5.32 -16.21 -1.22
CA GLU A 91 -6.55 -15.74 -1.83
C GLU A 91 -6.30 -14.42 -2.57
N ARG A 92 -6.88 -14.29 -3.77
CA ARG A 92 -6.80 -13.06 -4.57
C ARG A 92 -7.66 -11.98 -3.93
N GLN A 93 -7.11 -10.78 -3.78
CA GLN A 93 -7.91 -9.61 -3.43
C GLN A 93 -8.82 -9.19 -4.61
N PRO A 94 -10.00 -8.62 -4.34
CA PRO A 94 -10.78 -8.00 -5.41
C PRO A 94 -9.98 -6.86 -6.05
N VAL A 95 -10.19 -6.58 -7.33
CA VAL A 95 -9.55 -5.42 -7.96
C VAL A 95 -10.08 -4.13 -7.37
N HIS A 96 -9.17 -3.27 -6.94
CA HIS A 96 -9.50 -2.02 -6.27
C HIS A 96 -8.43 -0.96 -6.56
N SER A 97 -8.78 0.30 -6.30
CA SER A 97 -7.83 1.40 -6.18
C SER A 97 -7.48 1.57 -4.70
N ALA A 98 -6.21 1.83 -4.39
CA ALA A 98 -5.81 2.19 -3.04
C ALA A 98 -6.38 3.56 -2.60
N ALA A 99 -6.72 4.42 -3.56
CA ALA A 99 -7.39 5.69 -3.31
C ALA A 99 -8.90 5.52 -3.55
N ASN A 100 -9.69 5.70 -2.49
CA ASN A 100 -11.14 5.50 -2.51
C ASN A 100 -11.89 6.84 -2.69
N PHE A 101 -11.51 7.60 -3.72
CA PHE A 101 -12.13 8.90 -4.05
C PHE A 101 -12.47 8.94 -5.54
N ALA A 102 -13.48 9.74 -5.90
CA ALA A 102 -13.81 10.00 -7.29
C ALA A 102 -12.55 10.42 -8.07
N HIS A 103 -12.23 9.66 -9.11
CA HIS A 103 -11.03 9.87 -9.89
C HIS A 103 -11.19 11.16 -10.70
N SER A 104 -10.55 12.24 -10.23
CA SER A 104 -10.45 13.46 -11.02
C SER A 104 -9.60 13.20 -12.26
N SER A 105 -9.82 13.94 -13.35
CA SER A 105 -8.99 13.85 -14.56
C SER A 105 -7.51 14.22 -14.35
N ARG A 106 -7.14 14.63 -13.13
CA ARG A 106 -5.78 14.92 -12.69
C ARG A 106 -5.39 14.03 -11.50
N PRO A 107 -4.21 13.40 -11.51
CA PRO A 107 -3.75 12.59 -10.39
C PRO A 107 -3.51 13.47 -9.16
N SER A 108 -4.02 13.11 -7.99
CA SER A 108 -3.81 13.86 -6.74
C SER A 108 -2.84 13.17 -5.78
N THR A 109 -2.64 11.86 -5.94
CA THR A 109 -1.78 11.02 -5.12
C THR A 109 -1.03 10.02 -6.00
N ARG A 110 0.08 9.50 -5.48
CA ARG A 110 0.90 8.46 -6.11
C ARG A 110 1.43 7.53 -5.03
N GLY A 111 1.27 6.24 -5.21
CA GLY A 111 1.89 5.21 -4.37
C GLY A 111 3.22 4.76 -4.94
N SER A 112 4.23 4.64 -4.08
CA SER A 112 5.52 4.04 -4.41
C SER A 112 5.68 2.78 -3.57
N ASN A 113 5.78 1.62 -4.23
CA ASN A 113 5.92 0.34 -3.56
C ASN A 113 7.38 -0.11 -3.57
N VAL A 114 7.90 -0.50 -2.40
CA VAL A 114 9.24 -1.06 -2.23
C VAL A 114 9.09 -2.51 -1.79
N THR A 115 9.59 -3.46 -2.58
CA THR A 115 9.56 -4.88 -2.21
C THR A 115 10.78 -5.23 -1.37
N LEU A 116 10.56 -5.93 -0.26
CA LEU A 116 11.63 -6.37 0.64
C LEU A 116 12.17 -7.77 0.31
N MET A 117 11.53 -8.46 -0.64
CA MET A 117 11.93 -9.76 -1.16
C MET A 117 11.66 -9.82 -2.66
N THR A 118 12.30 -10.76 -3.34
CA THR A 118 12.04 -11.02 -4.76
C THR A 118 10.59 -11.49 -4.95
N THR A 119 9.82 -10.74 -5.74
CA THR A 119 8.45 -11.10 -6.15
C THR A 119 8.46 -11.64 -7.57
N THR A 120 7.66 -12.68 -7.82
CA THR A 120 7.42 -13.25 -9.16
C THR A 120 5.92 -13.45 -9.34
N PRO A 121 5.41 -13.65 -10.56
CA PRO A 121 3.98 -13.90 -10.77
C PRO A 121 3.44 -15.09 -9.96
N ASP A 122 4.26 -16.12 -9.74
CA ASP A 122 3.99 -17.26 -8.87
C ASP A 122 4.21 -16.96 -7.37
N LYS A 123 4.92 -15.88 -7.04
CA LYS A 123 5.26 -15.44 -5.68
C LYS A 123 4.82 -14.01 -5.43
N VAL A 124 3.52 -13.86 -5.22
CA VAL A 124 2.92 -12.73 -4.50
C VAL A 124 3.11 -11.36 -5.17
N SER A 125 3.44 -11.33 -6.46
CA SER A 125 3.52 -10.09 -7.23
C SER A 125 2.13 -9.49 -7.39
N THR A 126 2.00 -8.18 -7.14
CA THR A 126 0.75 -7.45 -7.37
C THR A 126 0.37 -7.45 -8.85
N GLU A 127 -0.86 -7.84 -9.16
CA GLU A 127 -1.46 -7.67 -10.49
C GLU A 127 -1.80 -6.19 -10.69
N VAL A 128 -1.25 -5.57 -11.75
CA VAL A 128 -1.55 -4.18 -12.11
C VAL A 128 -2.35 -4.17 -13.40
N ARG A 129 -3.55 -3.58 -13.37
CA ARG A 129 -4.34 -3.33 -14.58
C ARG A 129 -3.90 -2.00 -15.20
N LEU A 130 -3.34 -2.05 -16.40
CA LEU A 130 -2.82 -0.86 -17.08
C LEU A 130 -3.95 0.07 -17.55
N GLY A 131 -3.72 1.38 -17.49
CA GLY A 131 -4.67 2.40 -17.97
C GLY A 131 -5.88 2.67 -17.05
N THR A 132 -6.10 1.84 -16.03
CA THR A 132 -7.27 1.95 -15.14
C THR A 132 -7.22 3.14 -14.18
N HIS A 133 -6.08 3.81 -14.06
CA HIS A 133 -5.93 5.05 -13.28
C HIS A 133 -6.77 6.23 -13.81
N CYS A 134 -7.38 6.09 -14.99
CA CYS A 134 -8.32 7.04 -15.60
C CYS A 134 -9.78 6.57 -15.53
N TRP A 135 -10.06 5.42 -14.93
CA TRP A 135 -11.41 4.86 -14.80
C TRP A 135 -12.04 5.24 -13.47
N ASP A 136 -13.36 5.16 -13.39
CA ASP A 136 -14.11 5.54 -12.20
C ASP A 136 -14.21 4.39 -11.18
N ILE A 137 -14.62 4.73 -9.96
CA ILE A 137 -14.76 3.82 -8.82
C ILE A 137 -15.68 2.63 -9.10
N GLU A 138 -16.65 2.78 -10.01
CA GLU A 138 -17.58 1.72 -10.44
C GLU A 138 -16.86 0.52 -11.09
N THR A 139 -15.61 0.70 -11.54
CA THR A 139 -14.81 -0.37 -12.14
C THR A 139 -14.06 -1.23 -11.12
N GLN A 140 -14.19 -0.92 -9.83
CA GLN A 140 -13.58 -1.67 -8.73
C GLN A 140 -14.50 -2.83 -8.29
N GLU A 141 -13.91 -4.00 -8.09
CA GLU A 141 -14.58 -5.21 -7.60
C GLU A 141 -14.77 -5.20 -6.06
N GLY A 142 -14.03 -4.35 -5.33
CA GLY A 142 -14.06 -4.31 -3.87
C GLY A 142 -13.98 -2.90 -3.31
N HIS A 143 -14.97 -2.54 -2.49
CA HIS A 143 -14.97 -1.31 -1.69
C HIS A 143 -14.63 -1.67 -0.25
N SER A 144 -13.53 -1.13 0.29
CA SER A 144 -13.20 -1.30 1.70
C SER A 144 -13.56 -0.01 2.44
N ASP A 145 -14.50 -0.11 3.38
CA ASP A 145 -14.90 1.02 4.26
C ASP A 145 -13.73 1.51 5.15
N GLY A 146 -12.63 0.76 5.23
CA GLY A 146 -11.53 0.99 6.17
C GLY A 146 -10.13 1.24 5.59
N ALA A 147 -9.89 1.21 4.26
CA ALA A 147 -8.53 1.31 3.73
C ALA A 147 -8.11 2.74 3.29
N SER A 148 -9.06 3.64 3.08
CA SER A 148 -8.80 5.02 2.66
C SER A 148 -9.85 5.93 3.27
N GLY A 149 -9.45 6.75 4.26
CA GLY A 149 -10.35 7.66 4.97
C GLY A 149 -11.15 8.54 4.01
N GLY A 150 -12.47 8.45 4.05
CA GLY A 150 -13.36 9.30 3.26
C GLY A 150 -13.21 10.77 3.66
N ILE A 151 -12.92 11.64 2.70
CA ILE A 151 -12.98 13.09 2.89
C ILE A 151 -14.47 13.46 2.80
N LYS A 152 -15.05 13.96 3.90
CA LYS A 152 -16.39 14.56 3.85
C LYS A 152 -16.37 15.69 2.82
N GLN A 153 -17.24 15.61 1.82
CA GLN A 153 -17.55 16.78 0.99
C GLN A 153 -18.14 17.85 1.92
N THR A 154 -17.47 19.00 1.99
CA THR A 154 -18.01 20.25 2.52
C THR A 154 -18.85 20.95 1.48
#